data_AF-A0A7Z7BDB2-F1
#
_entry.id   AF-A0A7Z7BDB2-F1
#
_cell.length_a   1.000
_cell.length_b   1.000
_cell.length_c   1.000
_cell.angle_alpha   90.00
_cell.angle_beta   90.00
_cell.angle_gamma   90.00
#
_symmetry.space_group_name_H-M   'P 1'
#
loop_
_entity.id
_entity.type
_entity.pdbx_description
1 polymer ?
#
loop_
_entity_poly.entity_id
_entity_poly.type
_entity_poly.pdbx_seq_one_letter_code
_entity_poly.pdbx_strand_id
1 'polypeptide(L)'
;MAQQHRRTGKLTPQGSGTLTLAGNNAYSGGVQVRGGVLGAASANAFGRADVYVGGGGVTVGASAPVTVAGKYTQLASTTLELDIDFDGCGGGRLRVRGQFTIASDTLHVKFVNGYAP
;
A
#
# COMPACT_ATOMS: atom_id res chain seq x y z
N MET A 1 2.82 -0.50 -35.17
CA MET A 1 2.02 -1.24 -34.16
C MET A 1 2.85 -1.30 -32.88
N ALA A 2 2.56 -0.46 -31.88
CA ALA A 2 3.29 -0.47 -30.61
C ALA A 2 2.70 -1.56 -29.71
N GLN A 3 3.41 -2.69 -29.55
CA GLN A 3 3.03 -3.72 -28.59
C GLN A 3 3.28 -3.17 -27.18
N GLN A 4 2.20 -2.71 -26.54
CA GLN A 4 2.23 -2.38 -25.12
C GLN A 4 2.30 -3.71 -24.36
N HIS A 5 3.50 -4.14 -23.96
CA HIS A 5 3.66 -5.25 -23.01
C HIS A 5 3.00 -4.86 -21.69
N ARG A 6 1.72 -5.22 -21.53
CA ARG A 6 1.03 -5.12 -20.24
C ARG A 6 1.76 -6.04 -19.27
N ARG A 7 2.49 -5.49 -18.30
CA ARG A 7 3.07 -6.28 -17.21
C ARG A 7 1.92 -6.81 -16.35
N THR A 8 1.47 -8.02 -16.60
CA THR A 8 0.31 -8.67 -15.94
C THR A 8 0.65 -9.33 -14.61
N GLY A 9 1.88 -9.15 -14.09
CA GLY A 9 2.33 -9.78 -12.85
C GLY A 9 1.49 -9.40 -11.63
N LYS A 10 1.31 -10.38 -10.74
CA LYS A 10 0.75 -10.20 -9.39
C LYS A 10 1.86 -10.29 -8.36
N LEU A 11 1.88 -9.38 -7.40
CA LEU A 11 2.81 -9.42 -6.28
C LEU A 11 2.15 -10.15 -5.09
N THR A 12 2.85 -11.14 -4.52
CA THR A 12 2.34 -11.89 -3.36
C THR A 12 3.42 -11.99 -2.27
N PRO A 13 3.60 -10.97 -1.41
CA PRO A 13 4.54 -11.03 -0.29
C PRO A 13 4.13 -12.11 0.72
N GLN A 14 5.12 -12.85 1.22
CA GLN A 14 4.98 -13.94 2.19
C GLN A 14 6.15 -13.92 3.17
N GLY A 15 6.03 -14.62 4.31
CA GLY A 15 7.04 -14.64 5.38
C GLY A 15 6.75 -13.60 6.47
N SER A 16 7.74 -13.29 7.30
CA SER A 16 7.62 -12.34 8.43
C SER A 16 8.38 -11.02 8.22
N GLY A 17 9.14 -10.90 7.14
CA GLY A 17 9.96 -9.71 6.86
C GLY A 17 9.18 -8.53 6.27
N THR A 18 9.92 -7.46 5.98
CA THR A 18 9.37 -6.26 5.31
C THR A 18 9.87 -6.20 3.87
N LEU A 19 8.95 -5.97 2.93
CA LEU A 19 9.25 -5.64 1.53
C LEU A 19 8.86 -4.19 1.25
N THR A 20 9.82 -3.36 0.86
CA THR A 20 9.57 -1.96 0.52
C THR A 20 9.52 -1.74 -0.98
N LEU A 21 8.43 -1.14 -1.47
CA LEU A 21 8.22 -0.78 -2.87
C LEU A 21 8.47 0.73 -3.06
N ALA A 22 9.68 1.07 -3.51
CA ALA A 22 10.10 2.46 -3.73
C ALA A 22 10.05 2.94 -5.20
N GLY A 23 9.84 2.02 -6.15
CA GLY A 23 9.78 2.34 -7.59
C GLY A 23 8.39 2.76 -8.08
N ASN A 24 8.32 3.28 -9.31
CA ASN A 24 7.06 3.47 -10.03
C ASN A 24 6.61 2.13 -10.64
N ASN A 25 5.77 1.40 -9.92
CA ASN A 25 5.35 0.07 -10.34
C ASN A 25 4.16 0.14 -11.32
N ALA A 26 4.23 -0.65 -12.39
CA ALA A 26 3.21 -0.67 -13.44
C ALA A 26 2.58 -2.06 -13.65
N TYR A 27 2.80 -3.00 -12.73
CA TYR A 27 2.16 -4.31 -12.79
C TYR A 27 0.64 -4.18 -12.62
N SER A 28 -0.10 -5.07 -13.28
CA SER A 28 -1.55 -5.01 -13.41
C SER A 28 -2.28 -6.23 -12.81
N GLY A 29 -1.55 -7.22 -12.30
CA GLY A 29 -2.14 -8.38 -11.62
C GLY A 29 -2.51 -8.16 -10.14
N GLY A 30 -2.19 -6.98 -9.60
CA GLY A 30 -2.51 -6.57 -8.24
C GLY A 30 -1.54 -7.09 -7.17
N VAL A 31 -1.91 -6.89 -5.91
CA VAL A 31 -1.15 -7.25 -4.72
C VAL A 31 -1.98 -8.17 -3.82
N GLN A 32 -1.39 -9.25 -3.33
CA GLN A 32 -1.96 -10.09 -2.27
C GLN A 32 -0.93 -10.28 -1.16
N VAL A 33 -1.05 -9.54 -0.06
CA VAL A 33 -0.21 -9.74 1.13
C VAL A 33 -0.71 -10.97 1.88
N ARG A 34 0.16 -11.97 2.06
CA ARG A 34 -0.13 -13.19 2.84
C ARG A 34 0.61 -13.24 4.17
N GLY A 35 1.64 -12.41 4.35
CA GLY A 35 2.42 -12.30 5.58
C GLY A 35 3.47 -11.21 5.46
N GLY A 36 4.03 -10.81 6.61
CA GLY A 36 5.06 -9.77 6.70
C GLY A 36 4.47 -8.38 6.51
N VAL A 37 5.32 -7.39 6.25
CA VAL A 37 4.91 -6.00 6.03
C VAL A 37 5.24 -5.59 4.59
N LEU A 38 4.26 -5.03 3.88
CA LEU A 38 4.49 -4.40 2.58
C LEU A 38 4.54 -2.88 2.75
N GLY A 39 5.73 -2.29 2.61
CA GLY A 39 5.94 -0.85 2.69
C GLY A 39 5.76 -0.16 1.34
N ALA A 40 4.92 0.86 1.26
CA ALA A 40 4.82 1.76 0.12
C ALA A 40 5.68 3.01 0.34
N ALA A 41 6.73 3.14 -0.47
CA ALA A 41 7.65 4.28 -0.45
C ALA A 41 7.59 5.11 -1.74
N SER A 42 6.57 4.90 -2.58
CA SER A 42 6.31 5.70 -3.78
C SER A 42 4.81 5.86 -4.04
N ALA A 43 4.43 6.94 -4.74
CA ALA A 43 3.03 7.23 -5.07
C ALA A 43 2.34 6.12 -5.90
N ASN A 44 3.13 5.32 -6.64
CA ASN A 44 2.66 4.23 -7.50
C ASN A 44 3.18 2.85 -7.03
N ALA A 45 3.47 2.71 -5.74
CA ALA A 45 4.03 1.49 -5.16
C ALA A 45 3.20 0.23 -5.50
N PHE A 46 1.86 0.33 -5.45
CA PHE A 46 0.96 -0.82 -5.58
C PHE A 46 0.54 -1.18 -7.02
N GLY A 47 1.16 -0.58 -8.04
CA GLY A 47 0.81 -0.89 -9.43
C GLY A 47 -0.56 -0.32 -9.83
N ARG A 48 -1.26 -1.04 -10.72
CA ARG A 48 -2.46 -0.55 -11.43
C ARG A 48 -3.75 -1.32 -11.11
N ALA A 49 -3.75 -2.16 -10.09
CA ALA A 49 -4.89 -3.03 -9.77
C ALA A 49 -5.19 -3.04 -8.26
N ASP A 50 -5.90 -4.06 -7.80
CA ASP A 50 -6.35 -4.20 -6.42
C ASP A 50 -5.20 -4.54 -5.46
N VAL A 51 -5.38 -4.14 -4.20
CA VAL A 51 -4.56 -4.55 -3.06
C VAL A 51 -5.42 -5.34 -2.10
N TYR A 52 -5.00 -6.56 -1.79
CA TYR A 52 -5.64 -7.44 -0.83
C TYR A 52 -4.67 -7.79 0.29
N VAL A 53 -5.04 -7.47 1.53
CA VAL A 53 -4.25 -7.75 2.74
C VAL A 53 -4.93 -8.86 3.50
N GLY A 54 -4.46 -10.09 3.29
CA GLY A 54 -5.00 -11.30 3.92
C GLY A 54 -4.19 -11.81 5.11
N GLY A 55 -3.02 -11.22 5.35
CA GLY A 55 -2.13 -11.52 6.47
C GLY A 55 -1.07 -10.42 6.58
N GLY A 56 -0.46 -10.27 7.77
CA GLY A 56 0.58 -9.27 7.98
C GLY A 56 0.05 -7.83 7.95
N GLY A 57 0.73 -6.93 7.25
CA GLY A 57 0.32 -5.53 7.18
C GLY A 57 0.86 -4.74 6.01
N VAL A 58 0.39 -3.50 5.90
CA VAL A 58 0.81 -2.49 4.92
C VAL A 58 1.21 -1.23 5.66
N THR A 59 2.36 -0.66 5.29
CA THR A 59 2.79 0.66 5.78
C THR A 59 2.81 1.65 4.61
N VAL A 60 2.22 2.83 4.81
CA VAL A 60 2.21 3.93 3.84
C VAL A 60 3.14 5.02 4.34
N GLY A 61 4.38 5.03 3.84
CA GLY A 61 5.43 5.96 4.26
C GLY A 61 6.05 6.77 3.10
N ALA A 62 5.40 6.78 1.94
CA ALA A 62 5.80 7.65 0.84
C ALA A 62 5.52 9.12 1.21
N SER A 63 6.40 10.04 0.82
CA SER A 63 6.22 11.48 1.04
C SER A 63 5.06 12.08 0.25
N ALA A 64 4.62 11.42 -0.83
CA ALA A 64 3.45 11.80 -1.63
C ALA A 64 2.30 10.80 -1.44
N PRO A 65 1.03 11.19 -1.70
CA PRO A 65 -0.11 10.29 -1.57
C PRO A 65 0.05 9.01 -2.41
N VAL A 66 -0.03 7.86 -1.74
CA VAL A 66 0.03 6.55 -2.40
C VAL A 66 -1.32 6.23 -3.01
N THR A 67 -1.35 5.90 -4.31
CA THR A 67 -2.59 5.57 -5.01
C THR A 67 -2.76 4.06 -5.17
N VAL A 68 -3.88 3.53 -4.70
CA VAL A 68 -4.42 2.22 -5.10
C VAL A 68 -5.39 2.45 -6.24
N ALA A 69 -5.05 1.92 -7.42
CA ALA A 69 -5.84 2.14 -8.63
C ALA A 69 -7.16 1.35 -8.65
N GLY A 70 -7.19 0.21 -7.95
CA GLY A 70 -8.38 -0.62 -7.79
C GLY A 70 -8.98 -0.52 -6.39
N LYS A 71 -9.45 -1.65 -5.88
CA LYS A 71 -9.95 -1.82 -4.51
C LYS A 71 -8.79 -2.01 -3.53
N TYR A 72 -9.00 -1.61 -2.29
CA TYR A 72 -8.18 -2.01 -1.16
C TYR A 72 -9.05 -2.80 -0.19
N THR A 73 -8.69 -4.05 0.06
CA THR A 73 -9.41 -4.93 0.98
C THR A 73 -8.45 -5.45 2.03
N GLN A 74 -8.82 -5.30 3.30
CA GLN A 74 -8.05 -5.75 4.44
C GLN A 74 -8.91 -6.70 5.29
N LEU A 75 -8.38 -7.88 5.60
CA LEU A 75 -9.00 -8.84 6.51
C LEU A 75 -8.70 -8.54 7.99
N ALA A 76 -9.42 -9.19 8.90
CA ALA A 76 -9.13 -9.13 10.34
C ALA A 76 -7.71 -9.59 10.68
N SER A 77 -7.18 -9.15 11.84
CA SER A 77 -5.81 -9.45 12.31
C SER A 77 -4.68 -8.99 11.36
N THR A 78 -4.95 -8.01 10.51
CA THR A 78 -3.95 -7.36 9.66
C THR A 78 -3.92 -5.87 9.93
N THR A 79 -2.81 -5.20 9.59
CA THR A 79 -2.64 -3.76 9.86
C THR A 79 -2.52 -2.92 8.60
N LEU A 80 -3.09 -1.72 8.66
CA LEU A 80 -2.73 -0.60 7.80
C LEU A 80 -2.15 0.49 8.71
N GLU A 81 -0.85 0.76 8.54
CA GLU A 81 -0.14 1.85 9.19
C GLU A 81 0.02 3.02 8.20
N LEU A 82 -0.48 4.19 8.59
CA LEU A 82 -0.28 5.44 7.88
C LEU A 82 0.79 6.26 8.62
N ASP A 83 1.97 6.39 8.01
CA ASP A 83 3.08 7.20 8.56
C ASP A 83 2.84 8.67 8.20
N ILE A 84 2.14 9.37 9.07
CA ILE A 84 1.75 10.76 8.87
C ILE A 84 2.95 11.67 9.14
N ASP A 85 3.39 12.32 8.07
CA ASP A 85 4.32 13.45 8.09
C ASP A 85 3.66 14.65 7.39
N PHE A 86 3.71 15.81 8.04
CA PHE A 86 3.21 17.07 7.52
C PHE A 86 4.35 18.01 7.09
N ASP A 87 5.43 17.46 6.53
CA ASP A 87 6.48 18.16 5.79
C ASP A 87 6.00 18.99 4.58
N GLY A 88 4.69 18.98 4.30
CA GLY A 88 4.05 19.65 3.16
C GLY A 88 3.91 18.78 1.91
N CYS A 89 4.53 17.60 1.85
CA CYS A 89 4.47 16.70 0.68
C CYS A 89 3.24 15.77 0.69
N GLY A 90 2.66 15.56 1.87
CA GLY A 90 1.48 14.72 2.05
C GLY A 90 1.77 13.26 2.32
N GLY A 91 2.75 13.03 3.20
CA GLY A 91 3.11 11.72 3.72
C GLY A 91 1.96 11.01 4.44
N GLY A 92 1.96 9.68 4.38
CA GLY A 92 1.00 8.85 5.11
C GLY A 92 -0.43 8.86 4.56
N ARG A 93 -0.66 9.39 3.36
CA ARG A 93 -2.00 9.39 2.72
C ARG A 93 -2.15 8.23 1.75
N LEU A 94 -3.23 7.47 1.90
CA LEU A 94 -3.65 6.43 0.96
C LEU A 94 -4.88 6.90 0.18
N ARG A 95 -4.77 7.00 -1.15
CA ARG A 95 -5.90 7.26 -2.06
C ARG A 95 -6.34 5.96 -2.72
N VAL A 96 -7.57 5.53 -2.48
CA VAL A 96 -8.15 4.34 -3.12
C VAL A 96 -9.18 4.79 -4.14
N ARG A 97 -9.02 4.38 -5.40
CA ARG A 97 -9.96 4.74 -6.49
C ARG A 97 -11.22 3.87 -6.48
N GLY A 98 -11.09 2.62 -6.05
CA GLY A 98 -12.21 1.71 -5.86
C GLY A 98 -12.72 1.71 -4.43
N GLN A 99 -13.33 0.60 -4.04
CA GLN A 99 -13.81 0.38 -2.68
C GLN A 99 -12.63 0.22 -1.70
N PHE A 100 -12.75 0.87 -0.55
CA PHE A 100 -11.88 0.68 0.61
C PHE A 100 -12.64 -0.13 1.65
N THR A 101 -12.18 -1.34 1.93
CA THR A 101 -12.80 -2.27 2.87
C THR A 101 -11.80 -2.66 3.95
N ILE A 102 -12.14 -2.45 5.21
CA ILE A 102 -11.41 -2.97 6.37
C ILE A 102 -12.39 -3.85 7.16
N ALA A 103 -12.06 -5.13 7.30
CA ALA A 103 -12.93 -6.12 7.95
C ALA A 103 -12.92 -6.07 9.50
N SER A 104 -12.60 -4.91 10.12
CA SER A 104 -12.42 -4.68 11.58
C SER A 104 -11.07 -5.25 12.09
N ASP A 105 -10.18 -4.51 12.78
CA ASP A 105 -10.37 -3.98 14.15
C ASP A 105 -10.00 -2.49 14.32
N THR A 106 -8.75 -2.10 14.02
CA THR A 106 -8.21 -0.75 14.31
C THR A 106 -7.39 -0.23 13.12
N LEU A 107 -7.64 1.00 12.68
CA LEU A 107 -6.73 1.72 11.78
C LEU A 107 -5.55 2.24 12.59
N HIS A 108 -4.33 1.85 12.24
CA HIS A 108 -3.12 2.35 12.90
C HIS A 108 -2.66 3.63 12.21
N VAL A 109 -2.72 4.74 12.92
CA VAL A 109 -2.14 6.01 12.48
C VAL A 109 -0.90 6.26 13.32
N LYS A 110 0.23 6.46 12.66
CA LYS A 110 1.50 6.73 13.30
C LYS A 110 2.00 8.09 12.87
N PHE A 111 2.16 8.99 13.82
CA PHE A 111 2.81 10.26 13.57
C PHE A 111 4.32 10.05 13.62
N VAL A 112 5.01 10.48 12.58
CA VAL A 112 6.47 10.30 12.44
C VAL A 112 7.17 11.67 12.45
N ASN A 113 8.51 11.65 12.44
CA ASN A 113 9.35 12.86 12.33
C ASN A 113 9.06 13.94 13.38
N GLY A 114 8.66 13.53 14.58
CA GLY A 114 8.43 14.43 15.72
C GLY A 114 7.09 15.18 15.67
N TYR A 115 6.19 14.82 14.74
CA TYR A 115 4.85 15.41 14.71
C TYR A 115 4.03 14.98 15.94
N ALA A 116 3.40 15.96 16.60
CA ALA A 116 2.42 15.76 17.66
C ALA A 116 1.07 16.34 17.19
N PRO A 117 -0.05 15.58 17.28
CA PRO A 117 -1.36 16.02 16.83
C PRO A 117 -1.97 17.14 17.66
#